data_AF-S9VCF3-F1
#
_entry.id   AF-S9VCF3-F1
#
_cell.length_a   1.000
_cell.length_b   1.000
_cell.length_c   1.000
_cell.angle_alpha   90.00
_cell.angle_beta   90.00
_cell.angle_gamma   90.00
#
_symmetry.space_group_name_H-M   'P 1'
#
loop_
_entity.id
_entity.type
_entity.pdbx_description
1 polymer ?
#
loop_
_entity_poly.entity_id
_entity_poly.type
_entity_poly.pdbx_seq_one_letter_code
_entity_poly.pdbx_strand_id
1 'polypeptide(L)'
;MDNSKAWCNFDDVTDNDVADGSDASTTSSSAPSSSKSSLSTSRIKKLSLQHDPENEKQEMEQEIEKSRASHDCNLSNLNLTTIPTNVPLHTLTKLSLSVNAITSLPSSLFEGKNCSALREFDAYSNSISSVPDSLFLLSNLEVLLLDHNQIDTLPLASAAASGKPLLPKVRRVGLEFNNLTSFPIELLERCRNLSELSLSNNERMFDNPVPFDRLLKCPFGGKNTTQSVLLRADNRPRFMDAVANQKWSTHLPWLTINFIKIYPDKVLDFMFLGSVRTAQTVTVYHDLDIKYVLTVGRGLEVVIEPGMHHLVFPIQDFPEENMSGLFLQAFDFIDAAREEKKGILIHCFAGLSRSVTIAAAYLMKAKHMTCDEAMQLIKQARPAARPNEGFMQELLNYQRFFGDRKG
;
A
#
# COMPACT_ATOMS: atom_id res chain seq x y z
N MET A 1 -31.97 12.67 1.61
CA MET A 1 -31.35 13.71 0.76
C MET A 1 -29.96 13.94 1.36
N ASP A 2 -28.96 13.09 1.15
CA ASP A 2 -28.30 12.54 -0.05
C ASP A 2 -26.84 13.03 -0.06
N ASN A 3 -25.95 12.17 -0.58
CA ASN A 3 -24.49 12.29 -0.74
C ASN A 3 -23.54 11.88 0.40
N SER A 4 -23.52 10.57 0.71
CA SER A 4 -22.28 9.84 1.07
C SER A 4 -21.79 9.00 -0.13
N LYS A 5 -21.24 9.68 -1.14
CA LYS A 5 -20.43 9.08 -2.21
C LYS A 5 -19.06 9.72 -2.18
N ALA A 6 -18.09 9.08 -1.52
CA ALA A 6 -16.67 9.31 -1.76
C ALA A 6 -16.17 8.07 -2.50
N TRP A 7 -16.26 8.16 -3.84
CA TRP A 7 -15.66 7.21 -4.75
C TRP A 7 -14.15 7.40 -4.73
N CYS A 8 -13.42 6.28 -4.74
CA CYS A 8 -11.98 6.25 -4.91
C CYS A 8 -11.62 6.91 -6.26
N ASN A 9 -11.08 8.12 -6.21
CA ASN A 9 -10.32 8.68 -7.33
C ASN A 9 -8.86 8.25 -7.17
N PHE A 10 -8.42 7.35 -8.04
CA PHE A 10 -7.03 7.22 -8.44
C PHE A 10 -7.05 7.12 -9.96
N ASP A 11 -7.18 8.30 -10.59
CA ASP A 11 -6.53 8.57 -11.86
C ASP A 11 -5.04 8.87 -11.56
N ASP A 12 -4.19 8.64 -12.56
CA ASP A 12 -2.72 8.77 -12.58
C ASP A 12 -1.89 7.54 -12.16
N VAL A 13 -2.07 6.46 -12.91
CA VAL A 13 -0.93 5.80 -13.59
C VAL A 13 -1.36 5.58 -15.03
N THR A 14 -0.99 6.48 -15.94
CA THR A 14 -1.20 6.28 -17.38
C THR A 14 -0.24 5.22 -17.88
N ASP A 15 -0.79 4.07 -18.29
CA ASP A 15 -0.19 3.15 -19.25
C ASP A 15 0.10 3.91 -20.55
N ASN A 16 1.34 3.87 -21.03
CA ASN A 16 1.63 3.93 -22.46
C ASN A 16 3.02 3.34 -22.76
N ASP A 17 3.04 2.62 -23.89
CA ASP A 17 4.17 2.24 -24.74
C ASP A 17 4.86 0.89 -24.49
N VAL A 18 4.14 -0.19 -24.82
CA VAL A 18 4.71 -1.32 -25.57
C VAL A 18 3.77 -1.68 -26.71
N ALA A 19 3.93 -1.02 -27.86
CA ALA A 19 3.32 -1.42 -29.12
C ALA A 19 4.40 -2.05 -30.01
N ASP A 20 4.36 -3.39 -30.09
CA ASP A 20 5.12 -4.18 -31.04
C ASP A 20 4.45 -4.06 -32.43
N GLY A 21 5.26 -3.73 -33.44
CA GLY A 21 4.82 -3.44 -34.79
C GLY A 21 4.54 -4.70 -35.59
N SER A 22 3.34 -4.81 -36.15
CA SER A 22 3.02 -5.80 -37.19
C SER A 22 2.89 -5.11 -38.55
N ASP A 23 3.83 -5.39 -39.44
CA ASP A 23 3.75 -5.09 -40.87
C ASP A 23 2.73 -6.00 -41.56
N ALA A 24 1.98 -5.43 -42.51
CA ALA A 24 1.35 -6.17 -43.59
C ALA A 24 1.48 -5.37 -44.88
N SER A 25 2.35 -5.84 -45.79
CA SER A 25 2.25 -5.52 -47.21
C SER A 25 2.47 -6.76 -48.07
N THR A 26 1.62 -6.85 -49.08
CA THR A 26 1.43 -7.96 -50.00
C THR A 26 2.41 -7.97 -51.18
N THR A 27 2.63 -9.19 -51.68
CA THR A 27 2.90 -9.62 -53.08
C THR A 27 4.33 -10.00 -53.52
N SER A 28 4.36 -11.25 -54.01
CA SER A 28 5.03 -11.76 -55.22
C SER A 28 6.40 -12.47 -55.12
N SER A 29 6.29 -13.79 -55.28
CA SER A 29 7.00 -14.64 -56.26
C SER A 29 8.43 -15.17 -56.00
N SER A 30 8.54 -16.46 -56.34
CA SER A 30 9.71 -17.26 -56.71
C SER A 30 10.57 -17.91 -55.60
N ALA A 31 10.55 -19.25 -55.60
CA ALA A 31 11.56 -20.14 -55.05
C ALA A 31 12.71 -20.32 -56.08
N PRO A 32 13.82 -21.10 -55.85
CA PRO A 32 14.16 -21.93 -54.69
C PRO A 32 15.65 -21.88 -54.24
N SER A 33 15.97 -22.69 -53.22
CA SER A 33 17.19 -23.50 -53.07
C SER A 33 18.07 -23.28 -51.82
N SER A 34 18.65 -24.42 -51.41
CA SER A 34 19.40 -24.79 -50.22
C SER A 34 20.61 -23.93 -49.83
N SER A 35 20.87 -23.80 -48.53
CA SER A 35 22.17 -24.17 -47.93
C SER A 35 22.18 -24.01 -46.41
N LYS A 36 22.83 -24.96 -45.74
CA LYS A 36 23.17 -24.94 -44.32
C LYS A 36 24.18 -23.82 -44.06
N SER A 37 23.98 -23.00 -43.04
CA SER A 37 25.10 -22.46 -42.27
C SER A 37 24.68 -22.03 -40.85
N SER A 38 25.53 -22.44 -39.92
CA SER A 38 25.55 -22.15 -38.50
C SER A 38 25.67 -20.65 -38.20
N LEU A 39 24.83 -20.13 -37.31
CA LEU A 39 24.99 -18.79 -36.73
C LEU A 39 24.83 -18.85 -35.21
N SER A 40 25.99 -18.86 -34.55
CA SER A 40 26.37 -17.97 -33.44
C SER A 40 25.30 -17.62 -32.40
N THR A 41 25.43 -18.22 -31.22
CA THR A 41 24.81 -17.77 -29.97
C THR A 41 25.32 -16.38 -29.58
N SER A 42 24.60 -15.33 -29.97
CA SER A 42 24.81 -13.99 -29.42
C SER A 42 24.06 -13.87 -28.09
N ARG A 43 24.82 -14.01 -26.99
CA ARG A 43 24.49 -13.52 -25.65
C ARG A 43 23.95 -12.10 -25.74
N ILE A 44 22.67 -11.91 -25.43
CA ILE A 44 22.15 -10.58 -25.11
C ILE A 44 22.73 -10.22 -23.74
N LYS A 45 23.67 -9.28 -23.74
CA LYS A 45 24.14 -8.59 -22.53
C LYS A 45 22.92 -7.94 -21.88
N LYS A 46 22.55 -8.44 -20.71
CA LYS A 46 21.77 -7.69 -19.72
C LYS A 46 22.54 -6.39 -19.46
N LEU A 47 22.03 -5.26 -19.95
CA LEU A 47 22.54 -3.94 -19.57
C LEU A 47 22.25 -3.75 -18.08
N SER A 48 23.18 -4.23 -17.26
CA SER A 48 23.38 -3.72 -15.92
C SER A 48 23.90 -2.30 -16.10
N LEU A 49 23.10 -1.30 -15.71
CA LEU A 49 23.58 0.03 -15.39
C LEU A 49 24.60 -0.15 -14.25
N GLN A 50 25.88 -0.24 -14.61
CA GLN A 50 26.96 -0.21 -13.64
C GLN A 50 26.95 1.20 -13.03
N HIS A 51 26.49 1.32 -11.78
CA HIS A 51 26.65 2.53 -10.99
C HIS A 51 28.15 2.79 -10.84
N ASP A 52 28.62 3.94 -11.30
CA ASP A 52 30.00 4.37 -11.14
C ASP A 52 30.11 5.16 -9.82
N PRO A 53 30.77 4.62 -8.77
CA PRO A 53 30.88 5.27 -7.48
C PRO A 53 31.55 6.65 -7.55
N GLU A 54 32.41 6.86 -8.55
CA GLU A 54 33.10 8.15 -8.72
C GLU A 54 32.13 9.22 -9.23
N ASN A 55 31.15 8.82 -10.07
CA ASN A 55 30.11 9.72 -10.54
C ASN A 55 29.14 10.08 -9.40
N GLU A 56 28.74 9.11 -8.56
CA GLU A 56 27.88 9.37 -7.39
C GLU A 56 28.54 10.37 -6.43
N LYS A 57 29.84 10.21 -6.17
CA LYS A 57 30.59 11.12 -5.31
C LYS A 57 30.66 12.54 -5.90
N GLN A 58 30.88 12.66 -7.20
CA GLN A 58 30.89 13.97 -7.86
C GLN A 58 29.52 14.64 -7.84
N GLU A 59 28.45 13.89 -8.11
CA GLU A 59 27.07 14.39 -8.01
C GLU A 59 26.73 14.86 -6.59
N MET A 60 27.11 14.09 -5.58
CA MET A 60 26.97 14.45 -4.18
C MET A 60 27.70 15.76 -3.84
N GLU A 61 28.97 15.88 -4.21
CA GLU A 61 29.78 17.08 -3.92
C GLU A 61 29.22 18.34 -4.61
N GLN A 62 28.77 18.20 -5.87
CA GLN A 62 28.14 19.28 -6.62
C GLN A 62 26.84 19.76 -5.97
N GLU A 63 25.99 18.83 -5.53
CA GLU A 63 24.74 19.19 -4.87
C GLU A 63 24.97 19.82 -3.50
N ILE A 64 25.95 19.34 -2.73
CA ILE A 64 26.34 19.98 -1.47
C ILE A 64 26.79 21.42 -1.70
N GLU A 65 27.59 21.68 -2.72
CA GLU A 65 28.06 23.04 -3.02
C GLU A 65 26.90 23.96 -3.45
N LYS A 66 26.03 23.46 -4.33
CA LYS A 66 24.81 24.16 -4.74
C LYS A 66 23.90 24.49 -3.56
N SER A 67 23.78 23.58 -2.60
CA SER A 67 22.94 23.75 -1.40
C SER A 67 23.37 24.91 -0.50
N ARG A 68 24.64 25.34 -0.58
CA ARG A 68 25.13 26.51 0.17
C ARG A 68 24.45 27.81 -0.26
N ALA A 69 24.05 27.91 -1.52
CA ALA A 69 23.33 29.07 -2.06
C ALA A 69 21.82 28.88 -2.05
N SER A 70 21.32 27.69 -2.39
CA SER A 70 19.87 27.42 -2.47
C SER A 70 19.21 27.20 -1.11
N HIS A 71 19.96 26.77 -0.09
CA HIS A 71 19.46 26.31 1.22
C HIS A 71 18.66 24.99 1.14
N ASP A 72 18.62 24.36 -0.03
CA ASP A 72 17.95 23.09 -0.27
C ASP A 72 18.99 22.07 -0.77
N CYS A 73 19.10 20.93 -0.10
CA CYS A 73 20.07 19.88 -0.40
C CYS A 73 19.37 18.56 -0.68
N ASN A 74 19.49 18.05 -1.92
CA ASN A 74 18.90 16.78 -2.32
C ASN A 74 19.97 15.69 -2.54
N LEU A 75 20.19 14.85 -1.53
CA LEU A 75 21.14 13.74 -1.59
C LEU A 75 20.43 12.39 -1.78
N SER A 76 19.31 12.39 -2.51
CA SER A 76 18.53 11.17 -2.76
C SER A 76 19.18 10.26 -3.79
N ASN A 77 18.99 8.94 -3.64
CA ASN A 77 19.42 7.93 -4.62
C ASN A 77 20.93 7.96 -4.92
N LEU A 78 21.75 8.11 -3.88
CA LEU A 78 23.22 8.19 -3.95
C LEU A 78 23.89 7.04 -3.19
N ASN A 79 23.15 5.96 -2.91
CA ASN A 79 23.64 4.78 -2.19
C ASN A 79 24.32 5.10 -0.84
N LEU A 80 23.92 6.19 -0.19
CA LEU A 80 24.54 6.67 1.04
C LEU A 80 24.23 5.71 2.19
N THR A 81 25.26 5.30 2.92
CA THR A 81 25.13 4.54 4.18
C THR A 81 25.16 5.45 5.40
N THR A 82 25.73 6.64 5.26
CA THR A 82 25.83 7.68 6.28
C THR A 82 25.66 9.06 5.67
N ILE A 83 25.28 10.04 6.48
CA ILE A 83 25.15 11.42 6.02
C ILE A 83 26.54 12.07 5.88
N PRO A 84 26.86 12.72 4.75
CA PRO A 84 28.14 13.38 4.56
C PRO A 84 28.40 14.51 5.58
N THR A 85 29.64 14.64 6.06
CA THR A 85 29.99 15.58 7.14
C THR A 85 30.07 17.05 6.70
N ASN A 86 30.17 17.31 5.40
CA ASN A 86 30.35 18.64 4.80
C ASN A 86 29.02 19.31 4.37
N VAL A 87 27.87 18.68 4.64
CA VAL A 87 26.54 19.24 4.39
C VAL A 87 26.36 20.53 5.21
N PRO A 88 25.89 21.64 4.62
CA PRO A 88 25.76 22.93 5.31
C PRO A 88 24.52 22.99 6.22
N LEU A 89 24.44 22.09 7.20
CA LEU A 89 23.26 21.87 8.06
C LEU A 89 22.72 23.12 8.76
N HIS A 90 23.54 24.15 8.98
CA HIS A 90 23.14 25.39 9.65
C HIS A 90 22.25 26.31 8.80
N THR A 91 22.32 26.21 7.48
CA THR A 91 21.60 27.10 6.56
C THR A 91 20.40 26.40 5.93
N LEU A 92 20.39 25.06 5.88
CA LEU A 92 19.38 24.33 5.12
C LEU A 92 17.96 24.56 5.62
N THR A 93 17.07 24.84 4.66
CA THR A 93 15.62 24.83 4.80
C THR A 93 15.02 23.49 4.37
N LYS A 94 15.67 22.78 3.44
CA LYS A 94 15.25 21.44 3.03
C LYS A 94 16.44 20.50 2.94
N LEU A 95 16.26 19.28 3.44
CA LEU A 95 17.22 18.19 3.32
C LEU A 95 16.48 16.91 2.94
N SER A 96 16.85 16.36 1.79
CA SER A 96 16.34 15.08 1.31
C SER A 96 17.49 14.07 1.24
N LEU A 97 17.28 12.92 1.86
CA LEU A 97 18.17 11.77 1.98
C LEU A 97 17.47 10.51 1.44
N SER A 98 16.48 10.68 0.58
CA SER A 98 15.51 9.66 0.21
C SER A 98 16.16 8.58 -0.65
N VAL A 99 15.69 7.33 -0.56
CA VAL A 99 16.18 6.22 -1.39
C VAL A 99 17.69 6.03 -1.21
N ASN A 100 18.11 5.75 0.02
CA ASN A 100 19.51 5.48 0.36
C ASN A 100 19.58 4.23 1.26
N ALA A 101 20.77 3.92 1.79
CA ALA A 101 21.02 2.78 2.68
C ALA A 101 21.37 3.25 4.11
N ILE A 102 20.84 4.38 4.56
CA ILE A 102 21.13 4.95 5.88
C ILE A 102 20.44 4.10 6.95
N THR A 103 21.21 3.69 7.97
CA THR A 103 20.69 2.84 9.06
C THR A 103 20.36 3.60 10.34
N SER A 104 20.86 4.82 10.50
CA SER A 104 20.64 5.62 11.71
C SER A 104 20.85 7.10 11.46
N LEU A 105 20.12 7.94 12.21
CA LEU A 105 20.33 9.38 12.25
C LEU A 105 21.02 9.76 13.58
N PRO A 106 22.25 10.29 13.57
CA PRO A 106 22.95 10.64 14.82
C PRO A 106 22.31 11.87 15.47
N SER A 107 22.27 11.94 16.80
CA SER A 107 21.64 13.05 17.53
C SER A 107 22.28 14.40 17.21
N SER A 108 23.60 14.41 16.97
CA SER A 108 24.39 15.58 16.55
C SER A 108 23.91 16.24 15.26
N LEU A 109 23.15 15.53 14.42
CA LEU A 109 22.56 16.07 13.19
C LEU A 109 21.52 17.16 13.47
N PHE A 110 20.83 17.09 14.61
CA PHE A 110 19.72 18.00 14.96
C PHE A 110 19.99 18.80 16.24
N GLU A 111 21.22 18.77 16.75
CA GLU A 111 21.63 19.49 17.95
C GLU A 111 22.32 20.83 17.64
N GLY A 112 22.36 21.71 18.65
CA GLY A 112 23.03 22.99 18.55
C GLY A 112 22.40 23.90 17.49
N LYS A 113 23.22 24.34 16.52
CA LYS A 113 22.75 25.16 15.38
C LYS A 113 22.42 24.30 14.14
N ASN A 114 22.69 23.00 14.15
CA ASN A 114 22.41 22.13 13.00
C ASN A 114 20.91 22.03 12.79
N CYS A 115 20.47 22.07 11.53
CA CYS A 115 19.07 21.95 11.11
C CYS A 115 18.11 22.96 11.77
N SER A 116 18.62 24.04 12.37
CA SER A 116 17.79 25.00 13.10
C SER A 116 16.83 25.80 12.20
N ALA A 117 17.17 25.95 10.91
CA ALA A 117 16.33 26.56 9.88
C ALA A 117 15.49 25.54 9.08
N LEU A 118 15.66 24.24 9.34
CA LEU A 118 15.09 23.17 8.55
C LEU A 118 13.56 23.16 8.65
N ARG A 119 12.91 23.12 7.49
CA ARG A 119 11.45 23.08 7.31
C ARG A 119 10.98 21.75 6.73
N GLU A 120 11.79 21.12 5.90
CA GLU A 120 11.47 19.84 5.27
C GLU A 120 12.63 18.88 5.46
N PHE A 121 12.33 17.74 6.08
CA PHE A 121 13.27 16.64 6.21
C PHE A 121 12.65 15.39 5.61
N ASP A 122 13.29 14.86 4.58
CA ASP A 122 12.88 13.66 3.89
C ASP A 122 13.98 12.59 4.00
N ALA A 123 13.66 11.48 4.65
CA ALA A 123 14.50 10.28 4.72
C ALA A 123 13.72 9.03 4.30
N TYR A 124 12.76 9.21 3.38
CA TYR A 124 11.98 8.15 2.75
C TYR A 124 12.87 7.02 2.22
N SER A 125 12.44 5.76 2.36
CA SER A 125 13.10 4.59 1.78
C SER A 125 14.59 4.48 2.16
N ASN A 126 14.83 4.23 3.44
CA ASN A 126 16.13 3.94 4.02
C ASN A 126 16.03 2.68 4.91
N SER A 127 17.06 2.40 5.70
CA SER A 127 17.07 1.30 6.69
C SER A 127 17.14 1.82 8.12
N ILE A 128 16.55 2.99 8.40
CA ILE A 128 16.64 3.64 9.71
C ILE A 128 15.84 2.84 10.73
N SER A 129 16.51 2.30 11.74
CA SER A 129 15.85 1.56 12.82
C SER A 129 15.40 2.44 14.00
N SER A 130 16.02 3.61 14.15
CA SER A 130 15.73 4.55 15.25
C SER A 130 16.02 5.99 14.86
N VAL A 131 15.27 6.91 15.43
CA VAL A 131 15.44 8.36 15.25
C VAL A 131 15.73 9.04 16.60
N PRO A 132 16.57 10.09 16.64
CA PRO A 132 16.92 10.77 17.89
C PRO A 132 15.80 11.69 18.38
N ASP A 133 15.76 11.97 19.68
CA ASP A 133 14.79 12.91 20.26
C ASP A 133 14.99 14.35 19.77
N SER A 134 16.24 14.73 19.50
CA SER A 134 16.62 16.03 18.94
C SER A 134 15.91 16.37 17.63
N LEU A 135 15.57 15.37 16.80
CA LEU A 135 14.76 15.55 15.59
C LEU A 135 13.38 16.15 15.92
N PHE A 136 12.75 15.70 16.99
CA PHE A 136 11.41 16.13 17.38
C PHE A 136 11.38 17.48 18.13
N LEU A 137 12.55 18.06 18.38
CA LEU A 137 12.72 19.36 19.03
C LEU A 137 12.99 20.50 18.02
N LEU A 138 13.02 20.19 16.71
CA LEU A 138 13.21 21.19 15.66
C LEU A 138 12.03 22.17 15.62
N SER A 139 12.34 23.45 15.82
CA SER A 139 11.31 24.50 15.99
C SER A 139 10.71 25.00 14.68
N ASN A 140 11.35 24.70 13.53
CA ASN A 140 10.91 25.18 12.22
C ASN A 140 10.44 24.07 11.28
N LEU A 141 10.52 22.80 11.69
CA LEU A 141 10.17 21.68 10.83
C LEU A 141 8.66 21.67 10.55
N GLU A 142 8.30 21.67 9.28
CA GLU A 142 6.94 21.70 8.74
C GLU A 142 6.54 20.35 8.12
N VAL A 143 7.50 19.64 7.53
CA VAL A 143 7.30 18.34 6.88
C VAL A 143 8.40 17.37 7.31
N LEU A 144 7.98 16.19 7.79
CA LEU A 144 8.85 15.09 8.19
C LEU A 144 8.42 13.82 7.47
N LEU A 145 9.27 13.26 6.60
CA LEU A 145 9.00 12.03 5.88
C LEU A 145 10.02 10.97 6.30
N LEU A 146 9.54 9.92 6.94
CA LEU A 146 10.31 8.77 7.45
C LEU A 146 9.72 7.45 6.95
N ASP A 147 8.87 7.49 5.93
CA ASP A 147 8.21 6.30 5.38
C ASP A 147 9.25 5.31 4.81
N HIS A 148 8.91 4.02 4.77
CA HIS A 148 9.79 2.94 4.30
C HIS A 148 11.13 2.90 5.04
N ASN A 149 11.05 2.67 6.35
CA ASN A 149 12.20 2.49 7.23
C ASN A 149 11.93 1.30 8.17
N GLN A 150 12.75 1.13 9.20
CA GLN A 150 12.65 0.01 10.15
C GLN A 150 12.35 0.52 11.57
N ILE A 151 11.73 1.71 11.69
CA ILE A 151 11.51 2.40 12.97
C ILE A 151 10.44 1.65 13.76
N ASP A 152 10.79 1.17 14.96
CA ASP A 152 9.85 0.47 15.84
C ASP A 152 9.22 1.36 16.92
N THR A 153 9.91 2.46 17.27
CA THR A 153 9.54 3.36 18.34
C THR A 153 9.97 4.78 18.00
N LEU A 154 9.19 5.76 18.48
CA LEU A 154 9.51 7.18 18.35
C LEU A 154 9.83 7.74 19.75
N PRO A 155 10.90 8.54 19.91
CA PRO A 155 11.31 9.09 21.20
C PRO A 155 10.44 10.28 21.66
N LEU A 156 9.12 10.23 21.42
CA LEU A 156 8.18 11.33 21.67
C LEU A 156 8.06 11.66 23.16
N ALA A 157 8.07 10.64 24.02
CA ALA A 157 8.04 10.81 25.48
C ALA A 157 9.32 11.49 25.99
N SER A 158 10.50 11.06 25.50
CA SER A 158 11.79 11.67 25.84
C SER A 158 11.84 13.13 25.37
N ALA A 159 11.48 13.38 24.11
CA ALA A 159 11.44 14.73 23.55
C ALA A 159 10.49 15.64 24.35
N ALA A 160 9.30 15.13 24.71
CA ALA A 160 8.33 15.86 25.52
C ALA A 160 8.82 16.18 26.95
N ALA A 161 9.67 15.32 27.54
CA ALA A 161 10.23 15.52 28.88
C ALA A 161 11.25 16.67 28.94
N SER A 162 11.81 17.09 27.81
CA SER A 162 12.75 18.21 27.72
C SER A 162 12.14 19.58 28.07
N GLY A 163 10.81 19.68 28.15
CA GLY A 163 10.08 20.93 28.37
C GLY A 163 9.98 21.83 27.13
N LYS A 164 10.66 21.50 26.03
CA LYS A 164 10.52 22.19 24.74
C LYS A 164 9.27 21.71 24.00
N PRO A 165 8.66 22.57 23.15
CA PRO A 165 7.52 22.17 22.34
C PRO A 165 7.93 21.12 21.31
N LEU A 166 7.12 20.06 21.18
CA LEU A 166 7.29 19.01 20.17
C LEU A 166 6.88 19.57 18.81
N LEU A 167 7.84 19.64 17.87
CA LEU A 167 7.64 20.03 16.47
C LEU A 167 6.55 21.11 16.25
N PRO A 168 6.72 22.34 16.77
CA PRO A 168 5.63 23.31 16.87
C PRO A 168 5.03 23.77 15.53
N LYS A 169 5.74 23.58 14.41
CA LYS A 169 5.30 23.97 13.07
C LYS A 169 4.94 22.78 12.16
N VAL A 170 5.05 21.54 12.63
CA VAL A 170 4.85 20.38 11.76
C VAL A 170 3.40 20.29 11.30
N ARG A 171 3.24 20.05 10.00
CA ARG A 171 1.96 19.89 9.32
C ARG A 171 1.78 18.49 8.76
N ARG A 172 2.87 17.89 8.26
CA ARG A 172 2.85 16.55 7.67
C ARG A 172 3.92 15.66 8.29
N VAL A 173 3.50 14.48 8.74
CA VAL A 173 4.38 13.42 9.23
C VAL A 173 4.07 12.12 8.47
N GLY A 174 5.05 11.62 7.73
CA GLY A 174 5.02 10.32 7.06
C GLY A 174 5.81 9.27 7.85
N LEU A 175 5.16 8.18 8.21
CA LEU A 175 5.70 7.05 8.96
C LEU A 175 5.17 5.71 8.40
N GLU A 176 4.71 5.69 7.14
CA GLU A 176 4.21 4.47 6.53
C GLU A 176 5.35 3.45 6.35
N PHE A 177 5.02 2.16 6.30
CA PHE A 177 6.01 1.09 6.08
C PHE A 177 7.18 1.16 7.07
N ASN A 178 6.84 1.10 8.36
CA ASN A 178 7.78 1.03 9.47
C ASN A 178 7.35 -0.12 10.39
N ASN A 179 8.04 -0.28 11.53
CA ASN A 179 7.79 -1.35 12.49
C ASN A 179 7.13 -0.84 13.78
N LEU A 180 6.41 0.28 13.73
CA LEU A 180 5.89 0.94 14.94
C LEU A 180 5.04 -0.03 15.76
N THR A 181 5.36 -0.17 17.05
CA THR A 181 4.63 -1.07 17.97
C THR A 181 3.54 -0.37 18.77
N SER A 182 3.45 0.96 18.68
CA SER A 182 2.48 1.77 19.42
C SER A 182 2.02 2.98 18.61
N PHE A 183 0.72 3.31 18.71
CA PHE A 183 0.17 4.48 18.07
C PHE A 183 0.77 5.79 18.64
N PRO A 184 1.37 6.67 17.80
CA PRO A 184 2.11 7.86 18.24
C PRO A 184 1.19 9.03 18.61
N ILE A 185 0.35 8.83 19.62
CA ILE A 185 -0.67 9.79 20.08
C ILE A 185 -0.09 11.15 20.49
N GLU A 186 1.17 11.19 20.96
CA GLU A 186 1.84 12.43 21.36
C GLU A 186 1.96 13.43 20.19
N LEU A 187 2.06 12.96 18.93
CA LEU A 187 2.04 13.84 17.76
C LEU A 187 0.71 14.59 17.66
N LEU A 188 -0.42 13.90 17.92
CA LEU A 188 -1.74 14.52 17.91
C LEU A 188 -1.98 15.42 19.13
N GLU A 189 -1.43 15.07 20.29
CA GLU A 189 -1.61 15.87 21.50
C GLU A 189 -0.80 17.18 21.49
N ARG A 190 0.40 17.16 20.90
CA ARG A 190 1.38 18.24 21.05
C ARG A 190 1.63 19.04 19.77
N CYS A 191 1.52 18.43 18.58
CA CYS A 191 1.77 19.11 17.32
C CYS A 191 0.49 19.82 16.83
N ARG A 192 0.22 21.02 17.34
CA ARG A 192 -1.02 21.77 17.08
C ARG A 192 -1.27 22.12 15.62
N ASN A 193 -0.24 22.16 14.78
CA ASN A 193 -0.36 22.49 13.35
C ASN A 193 -0.47 21.25 12.45
N LEU A 194 -0.49 20.04 13.03
CA LEU A 194 -0.56 18.81 12.25
C LEU A 194 -1.85 18.78 11.44
N SER A 195 -1.72 18.43 10.16
CA SER A 195 -2.82 18.29 9.21
C SER A 195 -2.83 16.93 8.52
N GLU A 196 -1.69 16.25 8.43
CA GLU A 196 -1.58 14.90 7.85
C GLU A 196 -0.61 14.03 8.66
N LEU A 197 -1.08 12.84 9.02
CA LEU A 197 -0.31 11.79 9.69
C LEU A 197 -0.52 10.47 8.96
N SER A 198 0.54 9.91 8.41
CA SER A 198 0.47 8.65 7.66
C SER A 198 1.15 7.53 8.43
N LEU A 199 0.39 6.49 8.79
CA LEU A 199 0.84 5.37 9.65
C LEU A 199 0.56 3.99 9.03
N SER A 200 0.14 3.93 7.77
CA SER A 200 -0.18 2.69 7.05
C SER A 200 1.02 1.74 7.03
N ASN A 201 0.81 0.43 6.97
CA ASN A 201 1.85 -0.60 7.01
C ASN A 201 2.78 -0.51 8.24
N ASN A 202 2.20 -0.30 9.43
CA ASN A 202 2.88 -0.55 10.71
C ASN A 202 2.17 -1.72 11.42
N GLU A 203 2.58 -2.95 11.08
CA GLU A 203 1.77 -4.15 11.33
C GLU A 203 1.39 -4.37 12.79
N ARG A 204 2.31 -4.07 13.72
CA ARG A 204 2.14 -4.28 15.16
C ARG A 204 1.53 -3.09 15.89
N MET A 205 1.38 -1.95 15.22
CA MET A 205 0.95 -0.70 15.87
C MET A 205 -0.46 -0.81 16.46
N PHE A 206 -1.32 -1.57 15.80
CA PHE A 206 -2.72 -1.78 16.19
C PHE A 206 -2.96 -3.09 16.97
N ASP A 207 -1.90 -3.77 17.41
CA ASP A 207 -2.04 -4.89 18.35
C ASP A 207 -2.65 -4.43 19.67
N ASN A 208 -2.32 -3.19 20.05
CA ASN A 208 -2.92 -2.48 21.18
C ASN A 208 -3.99 -1.49 20.70
N PRO A 209 -5.09 -1.30 21.47
CA PRO A 209 -6.10 -0.31 21.14
C PRO A 209 -5.54 1.11 21.07
N VAL A 210 -6.01 1.90 20.10
CA VAL A 210 -5.70 3.33 20.04
C VAL A 210 -6.33 4.04 21.26
N PRO A 211 -5.60 4.88 22.01
CA PRO A 211 -6.09 5.49 23.24
C PRO A 211 -7.14 6.58 22.96
N PHE A 212 -8.39 6.17 22.78
CA PHE A 212 -9.52 7.05 22.46
C PHE A 212 -9.73 8.18 23.49
N ASP A 213 -9.59 7.90 24.78
CA ASP A 213 -9.72 8.92 25.84
C ASP A 213 -8.68 10.04 25.75
N ARG A 214 -7.51 9.75 25.15
CA ARG A 214 -6.48 10.76 24.87
C ARG A 214 -6.83 11.55 23.61
N LEU A 215 -7.33 10.88 22.56
CA LEU A 215 -7.80 11.54 21.33
C LEU A 215 -8.90 12.57 21.61
N LEU A 216 -9.83 12.29 22.53
CA LEU A 216 -10.88 13.23 22.94
C LEU A 216 -10.33 14.55 23.52
N LYS A 217 -9.10 14.54 24.02
CA LYS A 217 -8.43 15.68 24.66
C LYS A 217 -7.46 16.41 23.73
N CYS A 218 -7.27 15.92 22.51
CA CYS A 218 -6.39 16.56 21.53
C CYS A 218 -6.87 17.98 21.21
N PRO A 219 -5.96 18.93 20.93
CA PRO A 219 -6.27 20.35 20.82
C PRO A 219 -7.01 20.76 19.53
N PHE A 220 -7.45 19.80 18.73
CA PHE A 220 -8.14 20.04 17.46
C PHE A 220 -9.65 20.16 17.66
N GLY A 221 -10.35 20.90 16.80
CA GLY A 221 -11.83 20.87 16.76
C GLY A 221 -12.59 21.66 17.84
N GLY A 222 -11.95 22.62 18.53
CA GLY A 222 -12.67 23.64 19.30
C GLY A 222 -13.65 24.46 18.44
N LYS A 223 -14.66 25.09 19.05
CA LYS A 223 -15.78 25.82 18.36
C LYS A 223 -15.35 26.85 17.30
N ASN A 224 -14.09 27.27 17.30
CA ASN A 224 -13.52 28.29 16.40
C ASN A 224 -12.39 27.78 15.49
N THR A 225 -12.15 26.46 15.38
CA THR A 225 -11.10 25.91 14.52
C THR A 225 -11.69 25.13 13.35
N THR A 226 -11.23 25.48 12.15
CA THR A 226 -11.48 24.74 10.89
C THR A 226 -10.44 23.66 10.62
N GLN A 227 -9.44 23.51 11.50
CA GLN A 227 -8.35 22.57 11.31
C GLN A 227 -8.84 21.13 11.49
N SER A 228 -8.61 20.33 10.46
CA SER A 228 -8.79 18.88 10.47
C SER A 228 -7.45 18.18 10.31
N VAL A 229 -7.38 16.94 10.81
CA VAL A 229 -6.24 16.05 10.63
C VAL A 229 -6.67 14.89 9.77
N LEU A 230 -5.93 14.63 8.69
CA LEU A 230 -6.01 13.42 7.90
C LEU A 230 -5.10 12.36 8.50
N LEU A 231 -5.68 11.26 8.97
CA LEU A 231 -4.96 10.07 9.40
C LEU A 231 -5.03 9.01 8.29
N ARG A 232 -3.88 8.59 7.75
CA ARG A 232 -3.81 7.41 6.88
C ARG A 232 -3.41 6.20 7.70
N ALA A 233 -4.19 5.14 7.64
CA ALA A 233 -3.97 3.93 8.40
C ALA A 233 -4.59 2.72 7.71
N ASP A 234 -4.10 1.52 8.02
CA ASP A 234 -4.66 0.29 7.44
C ASP A 234 -6.04 -0.04 8.02
N ASN A 235 -6.88 -0.68 7.23
CA ASN A 235 -8.21 -1.15 7.66
C ASN A 235 -8.18 -2.40 8.55
N ARG A 236 -7.25 -2.48 9.52
CA ARG A 236 -7.15 -3.59 10.48
C ARG A 236 -8.50 -3.80 11.21
N PRO A 237 -9.05 -5.02 11.29
CA PRO A 237 -10.38 -5.26 11.84
C PRO A 237 -10.59 -4.68 13.24
N ARG A 238 -9.65 -4.93 14.17
CA ARG A 238 -9.72 -4.38 15.54
C ARG A 238 -9.77 -2.85 15.56
N PHE A 239 -9.03 -2.19 14.68
CA PHE A 239 -9.02 -0.74 14.60
C PHE A 239 -10.32 -0.20 13.98
N MET A 240 -10.79 -0.82 12.90
CA MET A 240 -12.09 -0.51 12.29
C MET A 240 -13.24 -0.65 13.28
N ASP A 241 -13.26 -1.74 14.05
CA ASP A 241 -14.26 -2.00 15.09
C ASP A 241 -14.21 -0.95 16.19
N ALA A 242 -13.01 -0.55 16.64
CA ALA A 242 -12.86 0.52 17.62
C ALA A 242 -13.43 1.85 17.09
N VAL A 243 -13.09 2.23 15.86
CA VAL A 243 -13.58 3.45 15.20
C VAL A 243 -15.11 3.46 15.09
N ALA A 244 -15.71 2.33 14.70
CA ALA A 244 -17.16 2.19 14.56
C ALA A 244 -17.87 2.19 15.92
N ASN A 245 -17.44 1.34 16.85
CA ASN A 245 -18.09 1.14 18.15
C ASN A 245 -18.00 2.39 19.04
N GLN A 246 -16.88 3.11 18.99
CA GLN A 246 -16.68 4.35 19.73
C GLN A 246 -17.21 5.59 18.97
N LYS A 247 -17.81 5.39 17.78
CA LYS A 247 -18.42 6.44 16.95
C LYS A 247 -17.50 7.64 16.73
N TRP A 248 -16.28 7.40 16.25
CA TRP A 248 -15.26 8.44 16.14
C TRP A 248 -15.68 9.63 15.28
N SER A 249 -16.43 9.40 14.19
CA SER A 249 -16.94 10.49 13.35
C SER A 249 -17.82 11.50 14.09
N THR A 250 -18.48 11.06 15.17
CA THR A 250 -19.30 11.93 16.03
C THR A 250 -18.47 12.64 17.09
N HIS A 251 -17.54 11.93 17.73
CA HIS A 251 -16.78 12.44 18.87
C HIS A 251 -15.48 13.17 18.49
N LEU A 252 -14.94 12.89 17.31
CA LEU A 252 -13.70 13.43 16.78
C LEU A 252 -13.95 14.08 15.40
N PRO A 253 -14.80 15.12 15.30
CA PRO A 253 -15.16 15.73 14.01
C PRO A 253 -13.97 16.41 13.29
N TRP A 254 -12.87 16.65 14.02
CA TRP A 254 -11.62 17.16 13.47
C TRP A 254 -10.77 16.07 12.80
N LEU A 255 -11.04 14.78 13.04
CA LEU A 255 -10.23 13.67 12.55
C LEU A 255 -10.92 13.01 11.35
N THR A 256 -10.27 13.05 10.20
CA THR A 256 -10.64 12.26 9.03
C THR A 256 -9.70 11.08 8.90
N ILE A 257 -10.23 9.87 8.77
CA ILE A 257 -9.42 8.67 8.57
C ILE A 257 -9.56 8.20 7.12
N ASN A 258 -8.43 8.10 6.42
CA ASN A 258 -8.33 7.44 5.14
C ASN A 258 -7.78 6.03 5.34
N PHE A 259 -8.64 5.04 5.19
CA PHE A 259 -8.27 3.65 5.36
C PHE A 259 -7.61 3.07 4.10
N ILE A 260 -6.38 2.60 4.25
CA ILE A 260 -5.71 1.80 3.21
C ILE A 260 -6.29 0.38 3.26
N LYS A 261 -6.94 -0.02 2.17
CA LYS A 261 -7.62 -1.32 2.05
C LYS A 261 -6.59 -2.44 1.82
N ILE A 262 -6.18 -3.08 2.91
CA ILE A 262 -5.30 -4.26 2.96
C ILE A 262 -6.09 -5.49 3.35
N TYR A 263 -6.90 -5.42 4.41
CA TYR A 263 -7.73 -6.55 4.87
C TYR A 263 -8.88 -6.82 3.90
N PRO A 264 -9.10 -8.10 3.53
CA PRO A 264 -10.14 -8.47 2.59
C PRO A 264 -11.53 -8.37 3.22
N ASP A 265 -12.55 -8.41 2.37
CA ASP A 265 -13.94 -8.44 2.79
C ASP A 265 -14.39 -9.89 3.01
N LYS A 266 -14.95 -10.16 4.19
CA LYS A 266 -15.45 -11.48 4.58
C LYS A 266 -16.82 -11.73 3.93
N VAL A 267 -16.89 -12.64 2.96
CA VAL A 267 -18.12 -13.00 2.25
C VAL A 267 -18.81 -14.19 2.93
N LEU A 268 -18.04 -15.19 3.33
CA LEU A 268 -18.48 -16.31 4.18
C LEU A 268 -17.50 -16.47 5.35
N ASP A 269 -17.81 -17.34 6.31
CA ASP A 269 -16.95 -17.56 7.48
C ASP A 269 -15.49 -17.91 7.17
N PHE A 270 -15.27 -18.59 6.05
CA PHE A 270 -13.96 -19.02 5.58
C PHE A 270 -13.54 -18.35 4.26
N MET A 271 -14.40 -17.56 3.60
CA MET A 271 -14.16 -17.06 2.24
C MET A 271 -14.04 -15.53 2.22
N PHE A 272 -12.88 -15.05 1.75
CA PHE A 272 -12.51 -13.65 1.76
C PHE A 272 -12.21 -13.13 0.35
N LEU A 273 -12.63 -11.90 0.04
CA LEU A 273 -12.35 -11.22 -1.23
C LEU A 273 -11.36 -10.08 -1.03
N GLY A 274 -10.26 -10.10 -1.78
CA GLY A 274 -9.20 -9.10 -1.66
C GLY A 274 -8.60 -8.62 -2.99
N SER A 275 -7.62 -7.74 -2.86
CA SER A 275 -6.78 -7.23 -3.96
C SER A 275 -5.41 -7.90 -3.93
N VAL A 276 -4.53 -7.54 -4.87
CA VAL A 276 -3.12 -7.97 -4.85
C VAL A 276 -2.40 -7.53 -3.56
N ARG A 277 -2.72 -6.34 -3.03
CA ARG A 277 -2.13 -5.85 -1.77
C ARG A 277 -2.48 -6.76 -0.60
N THR A 278 -3.71 -7.26 -0.56
CA THR A 278 -4.11 -8.27 0.42
C THR A 278 -3.26 -9.53 0.31
N ALA A 279 -3.03 -10.00 -0.92
CA ALA A 279 -2.24 -11.20 -1.20
C ALA A 279 -0.72 -11.01 -1.04
N GLN A 280 -0.26 -9.79 -0.77
CA GLN A 280 1.14 -9.47 -0.46
C GLN A 280 1.37 -9.28 1.04
N THR A 281 0.31 -9.24 1.85
CA THR A 281 0.40 -8.94 3.29
C THR A 281 0.26 -10.20 4.12
N VAL A 282 1.39 -10.76 4.56
CA VAL A 282 1.46 -12.01 5.33
C VAL A 282 0.62 -11.97 6.59
N THR A 283 0.61 -10.85 7.31
CA THR A 283 -0.16 -10.75 8.56
C THR A 283 -1.66 -10.92 8.38
N VAL A 284 -2.20 -10.60 7.19
CA VAL A 284 -3.60 -10.89 6.87
C VAL A 284 -3.88 -12.40 6.91
N TYR A 285 -2.95 -13.22 6.44
CA TYR A 285 -3.12 -14.67 6.44
C TYR A 285 -3.15 -15.25 7.84
N HIS A 286 -2.27 -14.77 8.71
CA HIS A 286 -2.21 -15.19 10.11
C HIS A 286 -3.46 -14.76 10.87
N ASP A 287 -3.88 -13.50 10.73
CA ASP A 287 -5.05 -12.96 11.44
C ASP A 287 -6.37 -13.65 11.06
N LEU A 288 -6.49 -14.10 9.82
CA LEU A 288 -7.72 -14.69 9.26
C LEU A 288 -7.65 -16.22 9.08
N ASP A 289 -6.57 -16.85 9.56
CA ASP A 289 -6.25 -18.28 9.37
C ASP A 289 -6.40 -18.74 7.91
N ILE A 290 -5.91 -17.92 6.98
CA ILE A 290 -5.96 -18.21 5.54
C ILE A 290 -4.82 -19.16 5.19
N LYS A 291 -5.17 -20.31 4.62
CA LYS A 291 -4.22 -21.29 4.05
C LYS A 291 -4.40 -21.53 2.57
N TYR A 292 -5.47 -21.01 1.98
CA TYR A 292 -5.75 -21.14 0.56
C TYR A 292 -5.75 -19.76 -0.10
N VAL A 293 -5.01 -19.62 -1.19
CA VAL A 293 -4.98 -18.39 -1.99
C VAL A 293 -5.36 -18.75 -3.42
N LEU A 294 -6.44 -18.14 -3.92
CA LEU A 294 -6.88 -18.24 -5.30
C LEU A 294 -6.61 -16.91 -6.00
N THR A 295 -5.60 -16.90 -6.86
CA THR A 295 -5.21 -15.75 -7.66
C THR A 295 -5.90 -15.80 -9.02
N VAL A 296 -6.79 -14.85 -9.27
CA VAL A 296 -7.50 -14.70 -10.55
C VAL A 296 -6.92 -13.52 -11.30
N GLY A 297 -5.79 -13.74 -11.96
CA GLY A 297 -5.07 -12.72 -12.70
C GLY A 297 -3.71 -13.17 -13.22
N ARG A 298 -3.25 -12.55 -14.31
CA ARG A 298 -1.92 -12.77 -14.89
C ARG A 298 -0.87 -11.89 -14.22
N GLY A 299 0.29 -12.46 -13.91
CA GLY A 299 1.48 -11.70 -13.47
C GLY A 299 1.33 -10.99 -12.12
N LEU A 300 0.43 -11.46 -11.26
CA LEU A 300 0.25 -10.87 -9.93
C LEU A 300 1.24 -11.48 -8.94
N GLU A 301 2.09 -10.64 -8.37
CA GLU A 301 3.01 -11.05 -7.31
C GLU A 301 2.25 -11.25 -6.00
N VAL A 302 2.43 -12.44 -5.40
CA VAL A 302 1.78 -12.84 -4.16
C VAL A 302 2.82 -13.46 -3.23
N VAL A 303 2.58 -13.37 -1.92
CA VAL A 303 3.39 -14.03 -0.92
C VAL A 303 2.68 -15.32 -0.51
N ILE A 304 3.36 -16.47 -0.61
CA ILE A 304 2.80 -17.77 -0.19
C ILE A 304 3.79 -18.38 0.79
N GLU A 305 3.36 -18.57 2.05
CA GLU A 305 4.20 -19.19 3.07
C GLU A 305 4.21 -20.73 2.96
N PRO A 306 5.24 -21.41 3.52
CA PRO A 306 5.27 -22.86 3.60
C PRO A 306 3.98 -23.44 4.23
N GLY A 307 3.40 -24.44 3.58
CA GLY A 307 2.16 -25.09 4.03
C GLY A 307 0.87 -24.37 3.61
N MET A 308 0.95 -23.31 2.80
CA MET A 308 -0.20 -22.73 2.12
C MET A 308 -0.42 -23.37 0.74
N HIS A 309 -1.68 -23.40 0.32
CA HIS A 309 -2.12 -23.86 -0.99
C HIS A 309 -2.39 -22.66 -1.88
N HIS A 310 -1.88 -22.71 -3.12
CA HIS A 310 -2.01 -21.63 -4.09
C HIS A 310 -2.51 -22.15 -5.43
N LEU A 311 -3.57 -21.55 -5.93
CA LEU A 311 -4.11 -21.82 -7.26
C LEU A 311 -4.15 -20.51 -8.06
N VAL A 312 -3.71 -20.56 -9.33
CA VAL A 312 -3.62 -19.39 -10.21
C VAL A 312 -4.44 -19.62 -11.48
N PHE A 313 -5.32 -18.66 -11.78
CA PHE A 313 -6.00 -18.52 -13.06
C PHE A 313 -5.46 -17.31 -13.81
N PRO A 314 -4.61 -17.49 -14.84
CA PRO A 314 -3.87 -16.40 -15.49
C PRO A 314 -4.70 -15.65 -16.55
N ILE A 315 -5.90 -15.20 -16.18
CA ILE A 315 -6.85 -14.50 -17.06
C ILE A 315 -6.83 -12.98 -16.87
N GLN A 316 -7.13 -12.24 -17.92
CA GLN A 316 -7.29 -10.80 -17.89
C GLN A 316 -8.72 -10.39 -17.49
N ASP A 317 -8.94 -9.11 -17.22
CA ASP A 317 -10.24 -8.58 -16.79
C ASP A 317 -11.05 -8.03 -17.97
N PHE A 318 -11.08 -8.78 -19.08
CA PHE A 318 -11.76 -8.38 -20.30
C PHE A 318 -13.07 -9.15 -20.48
N PRO A 319 -14.11 -8.55 -21.09
CA PRO A 319 -15.38 -9.23 -21.34
C PRO A 319 -15.28 -10.51 -22.19
N GLU A 320 -14.24 -10.63 -23.02
CA GLU A 320 -14.04 -11.77 -23.94
C GLU A 320 -13.34 -12.97 -23.29
N GLU A 321 -12.77 -12.80 -22.09
CA GLU A 321 -12.09 -13.87 -21.36
C GLU A 321 -13.10 -14.93 -20.89
N ASN A 322 -12.78 -16.20 -21.11
CA ASN A 322 -13.63 -17.30 -20.66
C ASN A 322 -13.29 -17.68 -19.23
N MET A 323 -14.14 -17.32 -18.27
CA MET A 323 -13.98 -17.67 -16.87
C MET A 323 -14.81 -18.89 -16.46
N SER A 324 -15.94 -19.12 -17.13
CA SER A 324 -16.86 -20.22 -16.84
C SER A 324 -16.19 -21.61 -16.87
N GLY A 325 -15.22 -21.80 -17.77
CA GLY A 325 -14.41 -23.03 -17.84
C GLY A 325 -13.56 -23.33 -16.59
N LEU A 326 -13.34 -22.31 -15.74
CA LEU A 326 -12.50 -22.41 -14.54
C LEU A 326 -13.32 -22.69 -13.27
N PHE A 327 -14.65 -22.59 -13.34
CA PHE A 327 -15.52 -22.64 -12.17
C PHE A 327 -15.40 -23.94 -11.38
N LEU A 328 -15.41 -25.10 -12.04
CA LEU A 328 -15.32 -26.39 -11.35
C LEU A 328 -14.02 -26.51 -10.55
N GLN A 329 -12.89 -26.17 -11.17
CA GLN A 329 -11.59 -26.19 -10.50
C GLN A 329 -11.53 -25.18 -9.34
N ALA A 330 -12.14 -24.01 -9.50
CA ALA A 330 -12.25 -23.02 -8.43
C ALA A 330 -13.06 -23.56 -7.25
N PHE A 331 -14.18 -24.23 -7.53
CA PHE A 331 -15.07 -24.75 -6.50
C PHE A 331 -14.42 -25.87 -5.70
N ASP A 332 -13.71 -26.78 -6.36
CA ASP A 332 -12.98 -27.85 -5.69
C ASP A 332 -11.91 -27.27 -4.74
N PHE A 333 -11.22 -26.21 -5.17
CA PHE A 333 -10.23 -25.52 -4.34
C PHE A 333 -10.85 -24.77 -3.15
N ILE A 334 -12.01 -24.12 -3.35
CA ILE A 334 -12.77 -23.45 -2.27
C ILE A 334 -13.35 -24.48 -1.30
N ASP A 335 -13.89 -25.59 -1.80
CA ASP A 335 -14.45 -26.67 -0.99
C ASP A 335 -13.34 -27.35 -0.15
N ALA A 336 -12.13 -27.55 -0.68
CA ALA A 336 -10.98 -28.06 0.08
C ALA A 336 -10.63 -27.17 1.28
N ALA A 337 -10.57 -25.84 1.08
CA ALA A 337 -10.35 -24.89 2.17
C ALA A 337 -11.41 -25.01 3.26
N ARG A 338 -12.69 -25.13 2.86
CA ARG A 338 -13.82 -25.29 3.77
C ARG A 338 -13.73 -26.59 4.58
N GLU A 339 -13.39 -27.69 3.92
CA GLU A 339 -13.29 -29.03 4.54
C GLU A 339 -12.16 -29.10 5.57
N GLU A 340 -11.04 -28.44 5.29
CA GLU A 340 -9.92 -28.29 6.24
C GLU A 340 -10.18 -27.22 7.31
N LYS A 341 -11.33 -26.54 7.26
CA LYS A 341 -11.70 -25.43 8.17
C LYS A 341 -10.66 -24.31 8.16
N LYS A 342 -10.12 -24.00 6.98
CA LYS A 342 -9.16 -22.91 6.76
C LYS A 342 -9.75 -21.81 5.91
N GLY A 343 -9.23 -20.59 6.11
CA GLY A 343 -9.59 -19.44 5.30
C GLY A 343 -9.06 -19.58 3.87
N ILE A 344 -9.86 -19.08 2.92
CA ILE A 344 -9.47 -18.88 1.53
C ILE A 344 -9.56 -17.40 1.14
N LEU A 345 -8.47 -16.87 0.59
CA LEU A 345 -8.44 -15.59 -0.08
C LEU A 345 -8.65 -15.80 -1.58
N ILE A 346 -9.74 -15.26 -2.13
CA ILE A 346 -9.94 -15.15 -3.57
C ILE A 346 -9.63 -13.70 -3.96
N HIS A 347 -8.60 -13.48 -4.78
CA HIS A 347 -8.18 -12.14 -5.14
C HIS A 347 -7.89 -12.01 -6.64
N CYS A 348 -7.92 -10.77 -7.12
CA CYS A 348 -7.38 -10.39 -8.42
C CYS A 348 -6.51 -9.14 -8.22
N PHE A 349 -6.37 -8.28 -9.24
CA PHE A 349 -5.63 -7.03 -9.09
C PHE A 349 -6.33 -6.08 -8.11
N ALA A 350 -7.53 -5.60 -8.45
CA ALA A 350 -8.30 -4.65 -7.64
C ALA A 350 -9.32 -5.31 -6.70
N GLY A 351 -9.60 -6.61 -6.87
CA GLY A 351 -10.63 -7.32 -6.13
C GLY A 351 -12.06 -6.92 -6.50
N LEU A 352 -12.30 -6.37 -7.69
CA LEU A 352 -13.62 -5.81 -8.06
C LEU A 352 -14.43 -6.71 -9.01
N SER A 353 -13.75 -7.39 -9.93
CA SER A 353 -14.39 -8.10 -11.04
C SER A 353 -14.06 -9.60 -11.01
N ARG A 354 -12.89 -10.02 -11.51
CA ARG A 354 -12.50 -11.45 -11.60
C ARG A 354 -12.73 -12.30 -10.33
N SER A 355 -12.20 -11.86 -9.19
CA SER A 355 -12.37 -12.60 -7.93
C SER A 355 -13.81 -12.63 -7.44
N VAL A 356 -14.56 -11.55 -7.68
CA VAL A 356 -15.98 -11.44 -7.37
C VAL A 356 -16.79 -12.43 -8.21
N THR A 357 -16.49 -12.55 -9.51
CA THR A 357 -17.17 -13.50 -10.40
C THR A 357 -17.02 -14.94 -9.92
N ILE A 358 -15.80 -15.36 -9.58
CA ILE A 358 -15.57 -16.72 -9.03
C ILE A 358 -16.35 -16.94 -7.74
N ALA A 359 -16.32 -15.98 -6.81
CA ALA A 359 -17.07 -16.09 -5.56
C ALA A 359 -18.58 -16.13 -5.78
N ALA A 360 -19.11 -15.36 -6.75
CA ALA A 360 -20.53 -15.36 -7.09
C ALA A 360 -20.95 -16.73 -7.66
N ALA A 361 -20.19 -17.26 -8.63
CA ALA A 361 -20.44 -18.58 -9.20
C ALA A 361 -20.42 -19.68 -8.12
N TYR A 362 -19.48 -19.58 -7.16
CA TYR A 362 -19.39 -20.51 -6.04
C TYR A 362 -20.62 -20.43 -5.13
N LEU A 363 -21.07 -19.22 -4.77
CA LEU A 363 -22.27 -19.03 -3.96
C LEU A 363 -23.52 -19.59 -4.64
N MET A 364 -23.65 -19.38 -5.96
CA MET A 364 -24.76 -19.95 -6.74
C MET A 364 -24.76 -21.49 -6.67
N LYS A 365 -23.57 -22.12 -6.79
CA LYS A 365 -23.41 -23.57 -6.66
C LYS A 365 -23.69 -24.07 -5.25
N ALA A 366 -23.00 -23.52 -4.26
CA ALA A 366 -22.94 -24.05 -2.90
C ALA A 366 -24.16 -23.70 -2.05
N LYS A 367 -24.82 -22.56 -2.33
CA LYS A 367 -26.00 -22.09 -1.59
C LYS A 367 -27.28 -22.09 -2.42
N HIS A 368 -27.25 -22.60 -3.65
CA HIS A 368 -28.39 -22.60 -4.57
C HIS A 368 -28.98 -21.20 -4.81
N MET A 369 -28.13 -20.18 -4.77
CA MET A 369 -28.52 -18.79 -5.01
C MET A 369 -28.64 -18.49 -6.50
N THR A 370 -29.53 -17.57 -6.83
CA THR A 370 -29.49 -16.85 -8.11
C THR A 370 -28.24 -15.96 -8.18
N CYS A 371 -27.86 -15.53 -9.39
CA CYS A 371 -26.80 -14.58 -9.64
C CYS A 371 -27.04 -13.28 -8.88
N ASP A 372 -28.27 -12.78 -8.84
CA ASP A 372 -28.62 -11.55 -8.14
C ASP A 372 -28.47 -11.70 -6.63
N GLU A 373 -28.94 -12.80 -6.04
CA GLU A 373 -28.77 -13.09 -4.61
C GLU A 373 -27.30 -13.23 -4.22
N ALA A 374 -26.51 -13.94 -5.03
CA ALA A 374 -25.07 -14.11 -4.81
C ALA A 374 -24.33 -12.75 -4.88
N MET A 375 -24.64 -11.94 -5.90
CA MET A 375 -24.06 -10.60 -6.05
C MET A 375 -24.50 -9.65 -4.94
N GLN A 376 -25.75 -9.75 -4.47
CA GLN A 376 -26.24 -8.95 -3.34
C GLN A 376 -25.48 -9.30 -2.05
N LEU A 377 -25.30 -10.60 -1.76
CA LEU A 377 -24.52 -11.06 -0.61
C LEU A 377 -23.07 -10.55 -0.68
N ILE A 378 -22.42 -10.68 -1.84
CA ILE A 378 -21.07 -10.15 -2.02
C ILE A 378 -21.04 -8.63 -1.82
N LYS A 379 -22.01 -7.88 -2.35
CA LYS A 379 -22.07 -6.42 -2.21
C LYS A 379 -22.34 -5.97 -0.77
N GLN A 380 -22.98 -6.76 0.07
CA GLN A 380 -23.11 -6.47 1.50
C GLN A 380 -21.74 -6.49 2.19
N ALA A 381 -20.86 -7.43 1.81
CA ALA A 381 -19.50 -7.50 2.33
C ALA A 381 -18.56 -6.50 1.63
N ARG A 382 -18.67 -6.36 0.31
CA ARG A 382 -17.80 -5.56 -0.56
C ARG A 382 -18.64 -4.70 -1.52
N PRO A 383 -19.08 -3.50 -1.09
CA PRO A 383 -19.98 -2.65 -1.89
C PRO A 383 -19.45 -2.27 -3.28
N ALA A 384 -18.14 -2.23 -3.47
CA ALA A 384 -17.49 -1.92 -4.75
C ALA A 384 -17.49 -3.09 -5.75
N ALA A 385 -17.96 -4.28 -5.37
CA ALA A 385 -18.02 -5.46 -6.23
C ALA A 385 -18.80 -5.19 -7.52
N ARG A 386 -18.12 -5.35 -8.66
CA ARG A 386 -18.62 -5.02 -9.99
C ARG A 386 -17.86 -5.84 -11.05
N PRO A 387 -18.26 -7.09 -11.31
CA PRO A 387 -17.80 -7.85 -12.47
C PRO A 387 -18.00 -7.05 -13.76
N ASN A 388 -17.09 -7.25 -14.72
CA ASN A 388 -17.29 -6.72 -16.06
C ASN A 388 -18.52 -7.37 -16.72
N GLU A 389 -18.97 -6.79 -17.84
CA GLU A 389 -20.18 -7.20 -18.52
C GLU A 389 -20.13 -8.64 -19.08
N GLY A 390 -18.98 -9.08 -19.60
CA GLY A 390 -18.79 -10.45 -20.09
C GLY A 390 -18.89 -11.47 -18.97
N PHE A 391 -18.22 -11.23 -17.84
CA PHE A 391 -18.30 -12.10 -16.66
C PHE A 391 -19.69 -12.12 -16.03
N MET A 392 -20.42 -11.00 -16.05
CA MET A 392 -21.84 -11.00 -15.66
C MET A 392 -22.68 -11.90 -16.58
N GLN A 393 -22.45 -11.88 -17.90
CA GLN A 393 -23.14 -12.78 -18.82
C GLN A 393 -22.77 -14.25 -18.58
N GLU A 394 -21.52 -14.55 -18.26
CA GLU A 394 -21.11 -15.91 -17.90
C GLU A 394 -21.84 -16.42 -16.64
N LEU A 395 -22.00 -15.58 -15.61
CA LEU A 395 -22.80 -15.94 -14.42
C LEU A 395 -24.27 -16.19 -14.76
N LEU A 396 -24.88 -15.36 -15.60
CA LEU A 396 -26.27 -15.54 -16.03
C LEU A 396 -26.45 -16.82 -16.87
N ASN A 397 -25.51 -17.11 -17.77
CA ASN A 397 -25.51 -18.35 -18.55
C ASN A 397 -25.32 -19.56 -17.63
N TYR A 398 -24.39 -19.48 -16.68
CA TYR A 398 -24.19 -20.50 -15.65
C TYR A 398 -25.48 -20.75 -14.86
N GLN A 399 -26.21 -19.71 -14.44
CA GLN A 399 -27.52 -19.87 -13.77
C GLN A 399 -28.51 -20.69 -14.60
N ARG A 400 -28.64 -20.39 -15.90
CA ARG A 400 -29.58 -21.08 -16.81
C ARG A 400 -29.28 -22.58 -16.88
N PHE A 401 -28.00 -22.94 -17.02
CA PHE A 401 -27.57 -24.35 -17.03
C PHE A 401 -27.93 -25.11 -15.74
N PHE A 402 -27.99 -24.44 -14.58
CA PHE A 402 -28.43 -25.05 -13.32
C PHE A 402 -29.94 -25.02 -13.10
N GLY A 403 -30.64 -24.02 -13.63
CA GLY A 403 -32.10 -23.93 -13.61
C GLY A 403 -32.77 -25.08 -14.34
N ASP A 404 -32.22 -25.48 -15.49
CA ASP A 404 -32.77 -26.58 -16.31
C ASP A 404 -32.58 -27.98 -15.71
N ARG A 405 -31.74 -28.14 -14.67
CA ARG A 405 -31.55 -29.42 -13.95
C ARG A 405 -32.51 -29.61 -12.76
N LYS A 406 -33.36 -28.62 -12.46
CA LYS A 406 -34.39 -28.68 -11.42
C LYS A 406 -35.82 -28.84 -11.98
N GLY A 407 -35.96 -29.05 -13.29
CA GLY A 407 -37.24 -29.25 -13.99
C GLY A 407 -37.66 -30.71 -14.09
#